data_AF-A0A355C8T8-F1
#
_entry.id   AF-A0A355C8T8-F1
#
_cell.length_a   1.000
_cell.length_b   1.000
_cell.length_c   1.000
_cell.angle_alpha   90.00
_cell.angle_beta   90.00
_cell.angle_gamma   90.00
#
_symmetry.space_group_name_H-M   'P 1'
#
loop_
_entity.id
_entity.type
_entity.pdbx_description
1 polymer ?
#
loop_
_entity_poly.entity_id
_entity_poly.type
_entity_poly.pdbx_seq_one_letter_code
_entity_poly.pdbx_strand_id
1 'polypeptide(L)'
;FSGRLSDLPVKVDYLSRARSAKEQKQILSELKEGKIDIIIGTHRLVGKDIQFNDLGLLIIDEEQKFGVSTKEKLKQLKSNIDTLTMTATPIPRTLQFSLMGSRDFSTINTPPPNRYPVQTEVHTFDVEVMKEAINYEVSRNGQVFIVNNRIQNIYEMEALLRREVKDIRIAVAHGQMDPKKLEAIIADFLNHEYDVLLATTIIESGIDMPNVNTIIVINAQNFGLSDLHQLRGRVGRSNRKAFCYLMAPPLYTLSTDSRRRLQAIENFSELGSGIHIAMQDLDIRGAGNLLGAEQSGFIADLGYETYQKILAEAVQELRKEEFTELYREQQELKAEREEDFVDDVTVESDLELMFPVAYIPNDAERVAMYRELDNMESETQIMDFTQRLEDRFGKIPAQGKELIRIVRLRRLAKSLGIEKIFLKTGRMTLFLISDTESPYYRSTAFDKLLNFIQTHPRDCQLREAGKKRSVIIRNVKTVEAAIALIQSIH
;
A
#
# COMPACT_ATOMS: atom_id res chain seq x y z
N PHE A 1 -8.83 -19.85 18.87
CA PHE A 1 -10.20 -20.28 18.53
C PHE A 1 -10.93 -20.89 19.72
N SER A 2 -10.48 -22.01 20.28
CA SER A 2 -11.19 -22.68 21.39
C SER A 2 -11.48 -21.77 22.60
N GLY A 3 -10.52 -20.93 23.02
CA GLY A 3 -10.78 -19.97 24.11
C GLY A 3 -11.80 -18.87 23.76
N ARG A 4 -11.82 -18.40 22.50
CA ARG A 4 -12.70 -17.32 22.01
C ARG A 4 -14.15 -17.77 21.81
N LEU A 5 -14.34 -19.05 21.54
CA LEU A 5 -15.63 -19.69 21.21
C LEU A 5 -16.09 -20.66 22.31
N SER A 6 -15.50 -20.57 23.52
CA SER A 6 -15.78 -21.49 24.63
C SER A 6 -17.25 -21.49 25.06
N ASP A 7 -17.94 -20.35 24.92
CA ASP A 7 -19.36 -20.19 25.25
C ASP A 7 -20.30 -20.57 24.09
N LEU A 8 -19.75 -21.00 22.94
CA LEU A 8 -20.53 -21.35 21.75
C LEU A 8 -20.46 -22.87 21.51
N PRO A 9 -21.55 -23.49 20.99
CA PRO A 9 -21.58 -24.91 20.69
C PRO A 9 -20.84 -25.22 19.38
N VAL A 10 -19.56 -24.86 19.31
CA VAL A 10 -18.70 -25.00 18.11
C VAL A 10 -17.54 -25.93 18.43
N LYS A 11 -17.41 -27.01 17.66
CA LYS A 11 -16.29 -27.94 17.80
C LYS A 11 -15.11 -27.48 16.95
N VAL A 12 -14.01 -27.16 17.63
CA VAL A 12 -12.73 -26.78 17.00
C VAL A 12 -11.72 -27.90 17.20
N ASP A 13 -11.08 -28.36 16.13
CA ASP A 13 -9.95 -29.30 16.20
C ASP A 13 -8.81 -28.89 15.25
N TYR A 14 -7.68 -29.58 15.31
CA TYR A 14 -6.53 -29.31 14.46
C TYR A 14 -5.85 -30.56 13.88
N LEU A 15 -5.33 -30.41 12.66
CA LEU A 15 -4.59 -31.44 11.95
C LEU A 15 -3.15 -30.98 11.65
N SER A 16 -2.19 -31.59 12.35
CA SER A 16 -0.76 -31.33 12.20
C SER A 16 0.07 -32.62 12.32
N ARG A 17 1.38 -32.52 12.07
CA ARG A 17 2.33 -33.64 12.23
C ARG A 17 2.48 -34.12 13.68
N ALA A 18 2.05 -33.32 14.66
CA ALA A 18 2.12 -33.67 16.07
C ALA A 18 1.06 -34.71 16.48
N ARG A 19 -0.02 -34.87 15.69
CA ARG A 19 -1.08 -35.86 15.95
C ARG A 19 -0.64 -37.26 15.54
N SER A 20 -0.96 -38.25 16.38
CA SER A 20 -0.74 -39.66 16.08
C SER A 20 -1.61 -40.14 14.92
N ALA A 21 -1.20 -41.22 14.24
CA ALA A 21 -1.97 -41.77 13.13
C ALA A 21 -3.40 -42.21 13.53
N LYS A 22 -3.60 -42.61 14.80
CA LYS A 22 -4.92 -42.98 15.32
C LYS A 22 -5.83 -41.76 15.45
N GLU A 23 -5.34 -40.67 16.05
CA GLU A 23 -6.08 -39.42 16.20
C GLU A 23 -6.41 -38.82 14.83
N GLN A 24 -5.46 -38.83 13.88
CA GLN A 24 -5.71 -38.31 12.54
C GLN A 24 -6.85 -39.05 11.84
N LYS A 25 -6.91 -40.38 11.93
CA LYS A 25 -8.03 -41.16 11.36
C LYS A 25 -9.37 -40.80 11.97
N GLN A 26 -9.40 -40.58 13.29
CA GLN A 26 -10.63 -40.18 13.97
C GLN A 26 -11.09 -38.79 13.52
N ILE A 27 -10.19 -37.82 13.47
CA ILE A 27 -10.48 -36.45 13.02
C ILE A 27 -11.03 -36.46 11.59
N LEU A 28 -10.45 -37.27 10.69
CA LEU A 28 -10.93 -37.40 9.31
C LEU A 28 -12.35 -37.98 9.22
N SER A 29 -12.69 -38.96 10.07
CA SER A 29 -14.05 -39.52 10.13
C SER A 29 -15.04 -38.47 10.62
N GLU A 30 -14.71 -37.78 11.72
CA GLU A 30 -15.57 -36.76 12.32
C GLU A 30 -15.76 -35.54 11.41
N LEU A 31 -14.73 -35.15 10.65
CA LEU A 31 -14.80 -34.09 9.65
C LEU A 31 -15.75 -34.46 8.50
N LYS A 32 -15.68 -35.71 8.03
CA LYS A 32 -16.56 -36.23 7.00
C LYS A 32 -18.03 -36.33 7.47
N GLU A 33 -18.24 -36.65 8.74
CA GLU A 33 -19.56 -36.71 9.36
C GLU A 33 -20.14 -35.33 9.72
N GLY A 34 -19.37 -34.24 9.55
CA GLY A 34 -19.79 -32.89 9.90
C GLY A 34 -19.85 -32.62 11.41
N LYS A 35 -19.14 -33.41 12.22
CA LYS A 35 -19.06 -33.22 13.68
C LYS A 35 -18.06 -32.13 14.09
N ILE A 36 -17.18 -31.73 13.18
CA ILE A 36 -16.16 -30.68 13.39
C ILE A 36 -16.56 -29.46 12.56
N ASP A 37 -16.83 -28.34 13.24
CA ASP A 37 -17.23 -27.10 12.59
C ASP A 37 -16.01 -26.30 12.08
N ILE A 38 -14.93 -26.28 12.86
CA ILE A 38 -13.70 -25.56 12.52
C ILE A 38 -12.51 -26.52 12.60
N ILE A 39 -11.85 -26.76 11.47
CA ILE A 39 -10.62 -27.53 11.40
C ILE A 39 -9.43 -26.62 11.03
N ILE A 40 -8.42 -26.59 11.90
CA ILE A 40 -7.20 -25.79 11.69
C ILE A 40 -6.06 -26.73 11.29
N GLY A 41 -5.29 -26.41 10.27
CA GLY A 41 -4.22 -27.32 9.88
C GLY A 41 -3.23 -26.74 8.89
N THR A 42 -2.17 -27.50 8.71
CA THR A 42 -1.10 -27.16 7.76
C THR A 42 -1.46 -27.65 6.35
N HIS A 43 -0.48 -27.70 5.43
CA HIS A 43 -0.60 -28.31 4.10
C HIS A 43 -1.28 -29.70 4.06
N ARG A 44 -1.33 -30.40 5.20
CA ARG A 44 -2.05 -31.69 5.34
C ARG A 44 -3.54 -31.61 5.00
N LEU A 45 -4.19 -30.47 5.25
CA LEU A 45 -5.61 -30.25 4.93
C LEU A 45 -5.91 -30.23 3.43
N VAL A 46 -4.87 -30.13 2.59
CA VAL A 46 -4.97 -30.15 1.13
C VAL A 46 -4.62 -31.55 0.56
N GLY A 47 -4.61 -32.56 1.44
CA GLY A 47 -4.46 -33.97 1.10
C GLY A 47 -5.69 -34.50 0.34
N LYS A 48 -5.49 -35.51 -0.51
CA LYS A 48 -6.58 -36.11 -1.31
C LYS A 48 -7.60 -36.89 -0.47
N ASP A 49 -7.21 -37.28 0.72
CA ASP A 49 -7.99 -38.07 1.68
C ASP A 49 -8.86 -37.22 2.61
N ILE A 50 -8.77 -35.89 2.50
CA ILE A 50 -9.61 -34.96 3.24
C ILE A 50 -10.95 -34.84 2.52
N GLN A 51 -12.03 -35.15 3.22
CA GLN A 51 -13.40 -34.94 2.76
C GLN A 51 -14.14 -34.08 3.78
N PHE A 52 -14.60 -32.91 3.33
CA PHE A 52 -15.47 -32.05 4.12
C PHE A 52 -16.92 -32.46 3.88
N ASN A 53 -17.76 -32.40 4.91
CA ASN A 53 -19.20 -32.61 4.75
C ASN A 53 -19.83 -31.46 3.93
N ASP A 54 -19.65 -30.23 4.40
CA ASP A 54 -20.11 -29.01 3.74
C ASP A 54 -19.14 -27.86 4.07
N LEU A 55 -18.29 -27.48 3.13
CA LEU A 55 -17.26 -26.45 3.34
C LEU A 55 -17.74 -25.11 2.81
N GLY A 56 -18.21 -24.23 3.72
CA GLY A 56 -18.71 -22.90 3.36
C GLY A 56 -17.66 -21.79 3.35
N LEU A 57 -16.61 -21.89 4.17
CA LEU A 57 -15.59 -20.84 4.34
C LEU A 57 -14.18 -21.41 4.37
N LEU A 58 -13.28 -20.82 3.59
CA LEU A 58 -11.85 -21.14 3.56
C LEU A 58 -11.03 -19.93 4.02
N ILE A 59 -10.36 -20.06 5.17
CA ILE A 59 -9.44 -19.04 5.67
C ILE A 59 -8.00 -19.49 5.39
N ILE A 60 -7.23 -18.66 4.68
CA ILE A 60 -5.83 -18.91 4.34
C ILE A 60 -4.98 -17.83 5.02
N ASP A 61 -4.09 -18.24 5.91
CA ASP A 61 -3.12 -17.36 6.54
C ASP A 61 -1.75 -17.49 5.84
N GLU A 62 -1.11 -16.35 5.55
CA GLU A 62 0.19 -16.23 4.88
C GLU A 62 0.34 -17.10 3.61
N GLU A 63 -0.57 -16.90 2.64
CA GLU A 63 -0.66 -17.66 1.38
C GLU A 63 0.69 -17.81 0.64
N GLN A 64 1.59 -16.82 0.76
CA GLN A 64 2.92 -16.82 0.12
C GLN A 64 3.79 -18.00 0.54
N LYS A 65 3.64 -18.50 1.79
CA LYS A 65 4.47 -19.60 2.32
C LYS A 65 4.10 -20.96 1.75
N PHE A 66 2.96 -21.07 1.06
CA PHE A 66 2.56 -22.32 0.42
C PHE A 66 3.29 -22.54 -0.91
N GLY A 67 3.73 -23.79 -1.12
CA GLY A 67 4.32 -24.22 -2.39
C GLY A 67 3.29 -24.22 -3.53
N VAL A 68 3.79 -24.20 -4.77
CA VAL A 68 2.98 -24.11 -6.00
C VAL A 68 1.91 -25.21 -6.06
N SER A 69 2.28 -26.45 -5.74
CA SER A 69 1.36 -27.59 -5.75
C SER A 69 0.21 -27.46 -4.75
N THR A 70 0.44 -26.79 -3.62
CA THR A 70 -0.60 -26.54 -2.61
C THR A 70 -1.51 -25.42 -3.07
N LYS A 71 -0.95 -24.37 -3.67
CA LYS A 71 -1.70 -23.25 -4.26
C LYS A 71 -2.66 -23.71 -5.37
N GLU A 72 -2.22 -24.60 -6.25
CA GLU A 72 -3.07 -25.14 -7.31
C GLU A 72 -4.27 -25.93 -6.76
N LYS A 73 -4.05 -26.77 -5.75
CA LYS A 73 -5.15 -27.48 -5.10
C LYS A 73 -6.10 -26.55 -4.33
N LEU A 74 -5.56 -25.51 -3.69
CA LEU A 74 -6.38 -24.49 -3.03
C LEU A 74 -7.23 -23.75 -4.07
N LYS A 75 -6.70 -23.41 -5.26
CA LYS A 75 -7.50 -22.80 -6.33
C LYS A 75 -8.68 -23.67 -6.76
N GLN A 76 -8.50 -24.99 -6.84
CA GLN A 76 -9.59 -25.92 -7.16
C GLN A 76 -10.70 -25.89 -6.11
N LEU A 77 -10.33 -25.80 -4.83
CA LEU A 77 -11.28 -25.67 -3.72
C LEU A 77 -11.99 -24.30 -3.71
N LYS A 78 -11.30 -23.21 -4.09
CA LYS A 78 -11.82 -21.83 -4.09
C LYS A 78 -12.99 -21.58 -5.06
N SER A 79 -13.21 -22.43 -6.07
CA SER A 79 -14.17 -22.14 -7.14
C SER A 79 -15.62 -21.93 -6.66
N ASN A 80 -15.99 -22.55 -5.54
CA ASN A 80 -17.38 -22.55 -5.04
C ASN A 80 -17.46 -22.20 -3.54
N ILE A 81 -16.43 -21.58 -2.96
CA ILE A 81 -16.29 -21.41 -1.51
C ILE A 81 -15.83 -19.99 -1.19
N ASP A 82 -16.48 -19.35 -0.23
CA ASP A 82 -16.06 -18.04 0.27
C ASP A 82 -14.64 -18.15 0.86
N THR A 83 -13.74 -17.29 0.38
CA THR A 83 -12.32 -17.39 0.72
C THR A 83 -11.81 -16.10 1.32
N LEU A 84 -11.28 -16.18 2.54
CA LEU A 84 -10.59 -15.09 3.22
C LEU A 84 -9.08 -15.37 3.26
N THR A 85 -8.29 -14.59 2.53
CA THR A 85 -6.83 -14.64 2.62
C THR A 85 -6.34 -13.53 3.55
N MET A 86 -5.55 -13.89 4.57
CA MET A 86 -4.88 -12.96 5.48
C MET A 86 -3.37 -13.03 5.27
N THR A 87 -2.71 -11.88 5.35
CA THR A 87 -1.25 -11.80 5.23
C THR A 87 -0.72 -10.52 5.86
N ALA A 88 0.44 -10.61 6.52
CA ALA A 88 1.12 -9.42 7.06
C ALA A 88 1.80 -8.57 5.96
N THR A 89 2.06 -9.16 4.79
CA THR A 89 2.72 -8.52 3.64
C THR A 89 2.01 -8.98 2.36
N PRO A 90 1.16 -8.15 1.73
CA PRO A 90 0.44 -8.59 0.55
C PRO A 90 1.43 -8.99 -0.55
N ILE A 91 1.21 -10.16 -1.12
CA ILE A 91 2.07 -10.72 -2.18
C ILE A 91 2.11 -9.70 -3.32
N PRO A 92 3.28 -9.35 -3.88
CA PRO A 92 3.41 -8.35 -4.95
C PRO A 92 2.38 -8.51 -6.08
N ARG A 93 2.14 -9.76 -6.52
CA ARG A 93 1.14 -10.11 -7.54
C ARG A 93 -0.31 -10.02 -7.04
N THR A 94 -0.60 -10.41 -5.79
CA THR A 94 -1.97 -10.33 -5.22
C THR A 94 -2.35 -8.88 -4.93
N LEU A 95 -1.40 -8.07 -4.47
CA LEU A 95 -1.56 -6.63 -4.33
C LEU A 95 -1.91 -6.03 -5.68
N GLN A 96 -1.14 -6.34 -6.73
CA GLN A 96 -1.40 -5.89 -8.10
C GLN A 96 -2.81 -6.24 -8.61
N PHE A 97 -3.27 -7.49 -8.44
CA PHE A 97 -4.64 -7.89 -8.84
C PHE A 97 -5.74 -7.20 -8.05
N SER A 98 -5.50 -6.90 -6.76
CA SER A 98 -6.46 -6.18 -5.93
C SER A 98 -6.56 -4.72 -6.36
N LEU A 99 -5.42 -4.11 -6.70
CA LEU A 99 -5.35 -2.74 -7.24
C LEU A 99 -5.96 -2.62 -8.64
N MET A 100 -5.95 -3.71 -9.43
CA MET A 100 -6.67 -3.83 -10.71
C MET A 100 -8.19 -3.99 -10.52
N GLY A 101 -8.70 -3.99 -9.29
CA GLY A 101 -10.12 -4.16 -8.98
C GLY A 101 -10.66 -5.57 -9.27
N SER A 102 -9.77 -6.54 -9.51
CA SER A 102 -10.13 -7.95 -9.74
C SER A 102 -10.30 -8.74 -8.43
N ARG A 103 -9.89 -8.16 -7.30
CA ARG A 103 -10.06 -8.71 -5.96
C ARG A 103 -10.33 -7.61 -4.95
N ASP A 104 -11.34 -7.82 -4.12
CA ASP A 104 -11.59 -6.96 -2.96
C ASP A 104 -10.47 -7.15 -1.94
N PHE A 105 -9.96 -6.04 -1.41
CA PHE A 105 -8.93 -6.02 -0.39
C PHE A 105 -9.30 -5.01 0.69
N SER A 106 -9.18 -5.42 1.95
CA SER A 106 -9.43 -4.57 3.10
C SER A 106 -8.16 -4.46 3.92
N THR A 107 -7.77 -3.23 4.24
CA THR A 107 -6.54 -2.94 4.98
C THR A 107 -6.83 -2.49 6.40
N ILE A 108 -6.19 -3.14 7.35
CA ILE A 108 -6.25 -2.79 8.77
C ILE A 108 -4.98 -2.00 9.11
N ASN A 109 -5.06 -0.67 9.00
CA ASN A 109 -3.90 0.22 9.22
C ASN A 109 -3.76 0.68 10.67
N THR A 110 -4.87 0.77 11.42
CA THR A 110 -4.86 1.29 12.79
C THR A 110 -4.23 0.27 13.73
N PRO A 111 -3.07 0.56 14.34
CA PRO A 111 -2.49 -0.33 15.33
C PRO A 111 -3.34 -0.30 16.63
N PRO A 112 -3.25 -1.36 17.47
CA PRO A 112 -3.83 -1.32 18.80
C PRO A 112 -3.30 -0.13 19.62
N PRO A 113 -4.11 0.44 20.54
CA PRO A 113 -3.66 1.52 21.40
C PRO A 113 -2.45 1.08 22.24
N ASN A 114 -1.53 2.03 22.50
CA ASN A 114 -0.28 1.84 23.27
C ASN A 114 0.82 1.02 22.59
N ARG A 115 0.80 0.85 21.26
CA ARG A 115 1.90 0.23 20.52
C ARG A 115 2.89 1.27 20.03
N TYR A 116 4.18 1.09 20.33
CA TYR A 116 5.26 1.93 19.82
C TYR A 116 5.87 1.33 18.53
N PRO A 117 6.28 2.17 17.55
CA PRO A 117 7.08 1.72 16.41
C PRO A 117 8.38 1.05 16.85
N VAL A 118 8.81 0.04 16.10
CA VAL A 118 10.07 -0.67 16.36
C VAL A 118 11.21 0.14 15.76
N GLN A 119 12.13 0.61 16.60
CA GLN A 119 13.33 1.32 16.14
C GLN A 119 14.23 0.33 15.40
N THR A 120 14.40 0.54 14.10
CA THR A 120 15.17 -0.36 13.23
C THR A 120 16.46 0.33 12.81
N GLU A 121 17.59 -0.35 12.96
CA GLU A 121 18.91 0.17 12.63
C GLU A 121 19.72 -0.87 11.87
N VAL A 122 20.41 -0.43 10.82
CA VAL A 122 21.33 -1.28 10.04
C VAL A 122 22.76 -1.03 10.49
N HIS A 123 23.43 -2.08 10.98
CA HIS A 123 24.79 -2.02 11.48
C HIS A 123 25.70 -3.00 10.73
N THR A 124 27.00 -2.68 10.68
CA THR A 124 28.00 -3.68 10.33
C THR A 124 28.04 -4.75 11.41
N PHE A 125 28.34 -6.00 11.05
CA PHE A 125 28.50 -7.06 12.04
C PHE A 125 29.55 -6.67 13.10
N ASP A 126 29.07 -6.38 14.30
CA ASP A 126 29.88 -5.96 15.45
C ASP A 126 29.33 -6.62 16.72
N VAL A 127 30.23 -7.27 17.45
CA VAL A 127 29.91 -8.02 18.66
C VAL A 127 29.60 -7.09 19.83
N GLU A 128 30.25 -5.92 19.90
CA GLU A 128 30.00 -4.96 20.99
C GLU A 128 28.59 -4.38 20.86
N VAL A 129 28.12 -4.08 19.64
CA VAL A 129 26.74 -3.62 19.41
C VAL A 129 25.73 -4.69 19.84
N MET A 130 25.97 -5.96 19.51
CA MET A 130 25.10 -7.06 19.97
C MET A 130 25.08 -7.16 21.49
N LYS A 131 26.23 -7.07 22.13
CA LYS A 131 26.38 -7.15 23.59
C LYS A 131 25.68 -5.99 24.30
N GLU A 132 25.81 -4.76 23.81
CA GLU A 132 25.09 -3.60 24.32
C GLU A 132 23.58 -3.77 24.20
N ALA A 133 23.10 -4.19 23.02
CA ALA A 133 21.68 -4.44 22.77
C ALA A 133 21.10 -5.53 23.71
N ILE A 134 21.84 -6.63 23.90
CA ILE A 134 21.43 -7.72 24.78
C ILE A 134 21.40 -7.25 26.24
N ASN A 135 22.48 -6.63 26.72
CA ASN A 135 22.57 -6.16 28.11
C ASN A 135 21.49 -5.12 28.42
N TYR A 136 21.22 -4.22 27.49
CA TYR A 136 20.16 -3.23 27.61
C TYR A 136 18.78 -3.91 27.77
N GLU A 137 18.45 -4.90 26.93
CA GLU A 137 17.18 -5.60 27.03
C GLU A 137 17.03 -6.40 28.33
N VAL A 138 18.09 -7.09 28.74
CA VAL A 138 18.09 -7.89 29.97
C VAL A 138 18.00 -6.99 31.21
N SER A 139 18.64 -5.81 31.21
CA SER A 139 18.57 -4.84 32.32
C SER A 139 17.15 -4.34 32.60
N ARG A 140 16.27 -4.36 31.59
CA ARG A 140 14.85 -4.00 31.71
C ARG A 140 13.93 -5.23 31.85
N ASN A 141 14.50 -6.40 32.16
CA ASN A 141 13.80 -7.66 32.34
C ASN A 141 13.01 -8.10 31.09
N GLY A 142 13.53 -7.77 29.91
CA GLY A 142 13.03 -8.23 28.62
C GLY A 142 13.85 -9.39 28.07
N GLN A 143 13.44 -9.90 26.91
CA GLN A 143 14.12 -11.01 26.24
C GLN A 143 14.51 -10.64 24.81
N VAL A 144 15.53 -11.31 24.29
CA VAL A 144 16.14 -11.01 22.98
C VAL A 144 16.01 -12.18 22.03
N PHE A 145 15.64 -11.87 20.79
CA PHE A 145 15.78 -12.80 19.67
C PHE A 145 17.04 -12.52 18.88
N ILE A 146 17.80 -13.58 18.60
CA ILE A 146 18.91 -13.53 17.65
C ILE A 146 18.59 -14.50 16.54
N VAL A 147 18.49 -13.99 15.31
CA VAL A 147 18.14 -14.78 14.13
C VAL A 147 19.38 -15.04 13.30
N ASN A 148 19.71 -16.31 13.10
CA ASN A 148 20.77 -16.75 12.19
C ASN A 148 20.21 -17.81 11.24
N ASN A 149 20.21 -17.53 9.93
CA ASN A 149 19.59 -18.42 8.94
C ASN A 149 20.34 -19.76 8.75
N ARG A 150 21.63 -19.85 9.13
CA ARG A 150 22.45 -21.04 8.89
C ARG A 150 22.63 -21.86 10.16
N ILE A 151 22.07 -23.07 10.18
CA ILE A 151 22.19 -24.03 11.29
C ILE A 151 23.67 -24.37 11.56
N GLN A 152 24.49 -24.51 10.51
CA GLN A 152 25.91 -24.90 10.64
C GLN A 152 26.69 -23.98 11.60
N ASN A 153 26.37 -22.68 11.61
CA ASN A 153 27.11 -21.68 12.37
C ASN A 153 26.34 -21.23 13.63
N ILE A 154 25.21 -21.86 13.96
CA ILE A 154 24.40 -21.43 15.09
C ILE A 154 25.10 -21.70 16.43
N TYR A 155 25.74 -22.85 16.56
CA TYR A 155 26.49 -23.22 17.77
C TYR A 155 27.81 -22.45 17.90
N GLU A 156 28.42 -22.05 16.78
CA GLU A 156 29.58 -21.14 16.79
C GLU A 156 29.17 -19.75 17.30
N MET A 157 28.03 -19.24 16.85
CA MET A 157 27.47 -17.98 17.36
C MET A 157 27.08 -18.09 18.83
N GLU A 158 26.53 -19.22 19.26
CA GLU A 158 26.25 -19.47 20.68
C GLU A 158 27.53 -19.39 21.52
N ALA A 159 28.60 -20.08 21.09
CA ALA A 159 29.88 -20.07 21.79
C ALA A 159 30.50 -18.67 21.85
N LEU A 160 30.40 -17.90 20.76
CA LEU A 160 30.83 -16.50 20.71
C LEU A 160 30.04 -15.65 21.72
N LEU A 161 28.71 -15.74 21.70
CA LEU A 161 27.86 -14.95 22.60
C LEU A 161 28.08 -15.31 24.07
N ARG A 162 28.24 -16.61 24.39
CA ARG A 162 28.56 -17.06 25.77
C ARG A 162 29.91 -16.54 26.27
N ARG A 163 30.88 -16.32 25.37
CA ARG A 163 32.20 -15.78 25.73
C ARG A 163 32.14 -14.28 26.00
N GLU A 164 31.41 -13.55 25.16
CA GLU A 164 31.44 -12.08 25.13
C GLU A 164 30.40 -11.45 26.05
N VAL A 165 29.27 -12.13 26.27
CA VAL A 165 28.18 -11.67 27.12
C VAL A 165 28.05 -12.60 28.33
N LYS A 166 28.61 -12.16 29.46
CA LYS A 166 28.60 -12.91 30.73
C LYS A 166 27.24 -12.79 31.41
N ASP A 167 26.90 -13.77 32.25
CA ASP A 167 25.71 -13.79 33.10
C ASP A 167 24.36 -13.80 32.34
N ILE A 168 24.34 -14.37 31.12
CA ILE A 168 23.13 -14.48 30.29
C ILE A 168 22.80 -15.93 29.96
N ARG A 169 21.50 -16.27 30.08
CA ARG A 169 20.98 -17.61 29.77
C ARG A 169 20.56 -17.65 28.30
N ILE A 170 21.36 -18.33 27.49
CA ILE A 170 21.13 -18.47 26.04
C ILE A 170 20.56 -19.86 25.75
N ALA A 171 19.49 -19.92 24.95
CA ALA A 171 18.94 -21.13 24.35
C ALA A 171 19.07 -21.12 22.83
N VAL A 172 19.21 -22.30 22.23
CA VAL A 172 19.29 -22.49 20.77
C VAL A 172 18.06 -23.23 20.27
N ALA A 173 17.43 -22.73 19.20
CA ALA A 173 16.25 -23.35 18.59
C ALA A 173 16.34 -23.41 17.05
N HIS A 174 16.34 -24.61 16.47
CA HIS A 174 16.36 -24.78 15.01
C HIS A 174 15.51 -25.97 14.53
N GLY A 175 15.24 -26.03 13.23
CA GLY A 175 14.13 -26.86 12.70
C GLY A 175 14.44 -28.34 12.54
N GLN A 176 15.72 -28.68 12.62
CA GLN A 176 16.21 -30.05 12.68
C GLN A 176 16.14 -30.65 14.10
N MET A 177 15.75 -29.87 15.12
CA MET A 177 15.57 -30.39 16.48
C MET A 177 14.34 -31.29 16.56
N ASP A 178 14.37 -32.21 17.52
CA ASP A 178 13.20 -33.00 17.86
C ASP A 178 12.03 -32.07 18.27
N PRO A 179 10.80 -32.28 17.75
CA PRO A 179 9.67 -31.39 18.04
C PRO A 179 9.37 -31.22 19.52
N LYS A 180 9.49 -32.27 20.34
CA LYS A 180 9.23 -32.18 21.78
C LYS A 180 10.28 -31.34 22.49
N LYS A 181 11.54 -31.44 22.06
CA LYS A 181 12.63 -30.59 22.60
C LYS A 181 12.43 -29.13 22.23
N LEU A 182 12.02 -28.86 20.99
CA LEU A 182 11.76 -27.50 20.51
C LEU A 182 10.60 -26.86 21.30
N GLU A 183 9.50 -27.59 21.50
CA GLU A 183 8.37 -27.13 22.32
C GLU A 183 8.79 -26.82 23.76
N ALA A 184 9.61 -27.68 24.37
CA ALA A 184 10.12 -27.45 25.73
C ALA A 184 10.97 -26.16 25.82
N ILE A 185 11.92 -25.95 24.88
CA ILE A 185 12.75 -24.75 24.86
C ILE A 185 11.91 -23.47 24.69
N ILE A 186 10.89 -23.53 23.84
CA ILE A 186 9.98 -22.40 23.62
C ILE A 186 9.18 -22.10 24.90
N ALA A 187 8.69 -23.14 25.59
CA ALA A 187 7.97 -22.98 26.85
C ALA A 187 8.87 -22.40 27.95
N ASP A 188 10.09 -22.90 28.09
CA ASP A 188 11.08 -22.41 29.05
C ASP A 188 11.45 -20.95 28.76
N PHE A 189 11.61 -20.58 27.49
CA PHE A 189 11.84 -19.21 27.10
C PHE A 189 10.64 -18.32 27.46
N LEU A 190 9.39 -18.74 27.20
CA LEU A 190 8.21 -17.99 27.62
C LEU A 190 8.13 -17.80 29.15
N ASN A 191 8.64 -18.77 29.93
CA ASN A 191 8.66 -18.73 31.39
C ASN A 191 9.85 -17.93 31.97
N HIS A 192 10.63 -17.22 31.15
CA HIS A 192 11.83 -16.47 31.57
C HIS A 192 12.97 -17.35 32.13
N GLU A 193 13.04 -18.62 31.76
CA GLU A 193 14.21 -19.47 32.08
C GLU A 193 15.43 -19.12 31.23
N TYR A 194 15.21 -18.46 30.08
CA TYR A 194 16.25 -17.99 29.17
C TYR A 194 16.02 -16.52 28.81
N ASP A 195 17.11 -15.78 28.65
CA ASP A 195 17.09 -14.35 28.32
C ASP A 195 17.21 -14.12 26.81
N VAL A 196 17.95 -15.00 26.13
CA VAL A 196 18.23 -14.91 24.69
C VAL A 196 17.86 -16.22 24.01
N LEU A 197 17.07 -16.13 22.94
CA LEU A 197 16.79 -17.25 22.04
C LEU A 197 17.52 -17.03 20.71
N LEU A 198 18.55 -17.83 20.48
CA LEU A 198 19.26 -17.91 19.21
C LEU A 198 18.57 -18.93 18.32
N ALA A 199 17.93 -18.47 17.25
CA ALA A 199 17.13 -19.34 16.40
C ALA A 199 17.34 -19.11 14.91
N THR A 200 16.90 -20.08 14.10
CA THR A 200 16.69 -19.88 12.67
C THR A 200 15.38 -19.12 12.42
N THR A 201 14.95 -19.02 11.16
CA THR A 201 13.66 -18.43 10.73
C THR A 201 12.40 -19.11 11.29
N ILE A 202 12.51 -20.01 12.26
CA ILE A 202 11.36 -20.69 12.88
C ILE A 202 10.57 -19.75 13.77
N ILE A 203 11.19 -18.69 14.27
CA ILE A 203 10.47 -17.61 14.97
C ILE A 203 9.47 -16.92 14.01
N GLU A 204 9.67 -17.01 12.70
CA GLU A 204 8.75 -16.50 11.70
C GLU A 204 7.39 -17.22 11.72
N SER A 205 7.28 -18.43 12.28
CA SER A 205 6.07 -19.28 12.25
C SER A 205 5.14 -19.14 13.45
N GLY A 206 4.70 -17.92 13.76
CA GLY A 206 3.45 -17.73 14.50
C GLY A 206 3.53 -17.76 16.03
N ILE A 207 4.72 -17.84 16.63
CA ILE A 207 4.83 -17.77 18.10
C ILE A 207 4.78 -16.29 18.51
N ASP A 208 3.80 -15.96 19.35
CA ASP A 208 3.64 -14.64 19.94
C ASP A 208 4.34 -14.60 21.29
N MET A 209 5.33 -13.73 21.45
CA MET A 209 6.09 -13.59 22.69
C MET A 209 6.08 -12.11 23.12
N PRO A 210 5.14 -11.68 23.97
CA PRO A 210 4.96 -10.27 24.29
C PRO A 210 6.15 -9.66 25.05
N ASN A 211 6.95 -10.49 25.72
CA ASN A 211 8.11 -10.07 26.51
C ASN A 211 9.38 -9.84 25.67
N VAL A 212 9.36 -10.20 24.39
CA VAL A 212 10.48 -10.00 23.48
C VAL A 212 10.37 -8.63 22.82
N ASN A 213 11.29 -7.74 23.15
CA ASN A 213 11.29 -6.37 22.63
C ASN A 213 12.55 -6.05 21.81
N THR A 214 13.54 -6.94 21.75
CA THR A 214 14.73 -6.74 20.91
C THR A 214 14.94 -7.94 19.99
N ILE A 215 15.15 -7.66 18.71
CA ILE A 215 15.55 -8.65 17.71
C ILE A 215 16.84 -8.23 17.03
N ILE A 216 17.75 -9.18 16.86
CA ILE A 216 19.02 -9.03 16.17
C ILE A 216 19.03 -10.02 15.01
N VAL A 217 19.10 -9.54 13.77
CA VAL A 217 19.12 -10.39 12.56
C VAL A 217 20.54 -10.42 12.01
N ILE A 218 21.18 -11.59 12.09
CA ILE A 218 22.54 -11.81 11.58
C ILE A 218 22.49 -12.08 10.08
N ASN A 219 23.37 -11.42 9.33
CA ASN A 219 23.42 -11.49 7.87
C ASN A 219 22.09 -11.08 7.21
N ALA A 220 21.55 -9.94 7.63
CA ALA A 220 20.26 -9.41 7.18
C ALA A 220 20.15 -9.28 5.64
N GLN A 221 21.27 -9.08 4.92
CA GLN A 221 21.31 -9.01 3.45
C GLN A 221 20.81 -10.28 2.75
N ASN A 222 20.85 -11.43 3.42
CA ASN A 222 20.45 -12.71 2.88
C ASN A 222 18.93 -12.96 2.98
N PHE A 223 18.17 -12.09 3.64
CA PHE A 223 16.73 -12.22 3.85
C PHE A 223 15.94 -11.40 2.83
N GLY A 224 14.75 -11.87 2.45
CA GLY A 224 13.81 -11.07 1.67
C GLY A 224 13.27 -9.88 2.48
N LEU A 225 12.83 -8.82 1.81
CA LEU A 225 12.25 -7.65 2.50
C LEU A 225 10.99 -8.04 3.29
N SER A 226 10.14 -8.90 2.70
CA SER A 226 8.98 -9.49 3.37
C SER A 226 9.36 -10.30 4.62
N ASP A 227 10.46 -11.06 4.58
CA ASP A 227 10.91 -11.89 5.71
C ASP A 227 11.43 -10.99 6.84
N LEU A 228 12.24 -9.97 6.51
CA LEU A 228 12.73 -8.98 7.46
C LEU A 228 11.58 -8.23 8.14
N HIS A 229 10.55 -7.86 7.38
CA HIS A 229 9.35 -7.24 7.93
C HIS A 229 8.60 -8.15 8.91
N GLN A 230 8.44 -9.43 8.56
CA GLN A 230 7.81 -10.41 9.44
C GLN A 230 8.62 -10.63 10.72
N LEU A 231 9.95 -10.75 10.62
CA LEU A 231 10.86 -10.88 11.76
C LEU A 231 10.76 -9.64 12.67
N ARG A 232 10.80 -8.43 12.11
CA ARG A 232 10.59 -7.17 12.85
C ARG A 232 9.24 -7.17 13.57
N GLY A 233 8.17 -7.66 12.92
CA GLY A 233 6.83 -7.76 13.50
C GLY A 233 6.68 -8.76 14.67
N ARG A 234 7.72 -9.54 14.97
CA ARG A 234 7.76 -10.44 16.14
C ARG A 234 8.14 -9.73 17.43
N VAL A 235 8.66 -8.50 17.37
CA VAL A 235 8.97 -7.68 18.54
C VAL A 235 8.07 -6.45 18.63
N GLY A 236 8.03 -5.80 19.80
CA GLY A 236 7.24 -4.57 19.98
C GLY A 236 5.73 -4.81 19.98
N ARG A 237 5.31 -5.90 20.63
CA ARG A 237 3.89 -6.21 20.87
C ARG A 237 3.39 -5.71 22.23
N SER A 238 4.31 -5.27 23.08
CA SER A 238 4.03 -4.66 24.39
C SER A 238 3.96 -3.14 24.30
N ASN A 239 3.68 -2.47 25.43
CA ASN A 239 3.74 -1.02 25.59
C ASN A 239 5.17 -0.49 25.80
N ARG A 240 6.19 -1.29 25.50
CA ARG A 240 7.61 -0.91 25.61
C ARG A 240 8.21 -0.65 24.25
N LYS A 241 9.16 0.28 24.19
CA LYS A 241 9.93 0.56 22.98
C LYS A 241 10.74 -0.67 22.59
N ALA A 242 10.59 -1.11 21.35
CA ALA A 242 11.29 -2.27 20.80
C ALA A 242 12.36 -1.88 19.79
N PHE A 243 13.35 -2.75 19.63
CA PHE A 243 14.53 -2.53 18.79
C PHE A 243 14.74 -3.67 17.81
N CYS A 244 15.15 -3.34 16.60
CA CYS A 244 15.47 -4.27 15.53
C CYS A 244 16.85 -3.92 14.97
N TYR A 245 17.85 -4.74 15.26
CA TYR A 245 19.21 -4.56 14.77
C TYR A 245 19.46 -5.50 13.59
N LEU A 246 19.74 -4.91 12.42
CA LEU A 246 20.02 -5.65 11.20
C LEU A 246 21.54 -5.66 10.96
N MET A 247 22.18 -6.80 11.23
CA MET A 247 23.62 -6.96 11.08
C MET A 247 23.93 -7.42 9.65
N ALA A 248 24.66 -6.60 8.90
CA ALA A 248 25.07 -6.88 7.52
C ALA A 248 26.56 -6.57 7.29
N PRO A 249 27.18 -7.09 6.22
CA PRO A 249 28.45 -6.58 5.73
C PRO A 249 28.37 -5.07 5.40
N PRO A 250 29.51 -4.38 5.31
CA PRO A 250 29.54 -2.96 4.96
C PRO A 250 28.74 -2.66 3.69
N LEU A 251 27.90 -1.61 3.71
CA LEU A 251 26.92 -1.30 2.64
C LEU A 251 27.53 -1.21 1.24
N TYR A 252 28.80 -0.84 1.11
CA TYR A 252 29.50 -0.75 -0.19
C TYR A 252 29.84 -2.13 -0.79
N THR A 253 29.84 -3.19 0.01
CA THR A 253 30.07 -4.58 -0.44
C THR A 253 28.78 -5.28 -0.88
N LEU A 254 27.62 -4.71 -0.54
CA LEU A 254 26.31 -5.28 -0.84
C LEU A 254 25.89 -4.99 -2.28
N SER A 255 25.09 -5.89 -2.86
CA SER A 255 24.39 -5.59 -4.11
C SER A 255 23.44 -4.40 -3.95
N THR A 256 23.15 -3.72 -5.05
CA THR A 256 22.16 -2.62 -5.12
C THR A 256 20.83 -3.02 -4.50
N ASP A 257 20.34 -4.21 -4.81
CA ASP A 257 19.04 -4.70 -4.34
C ASP A 257 19.06 -5.00 -2.84
N SER A 258 20.15 -5.58 -2.33
CA SER A 258 20.30 -5.85 -0.90
C SER A 258 20.38 -4.55 -0.10
N ARG A 259 21.11 -3.56 -0.61
CA ARG A 259 21.20 -2.23 -0.01
C ARG A 259 19.84 -1.53 0.00
N ARG A 260 19.13 -1.52 -1.13
CA ARG A 260 17.77 -0.95 -1.23
C ARG A 260 16.81 -1.62 -0.25
N ARG A 261 16.85 -2.96 -0.11
CA ARG A 261 16.01 -3.70 0.86
C ARG A 261 16.30 -3.30 2.31
N LEU A 262 17.57 -3.23 2.71
CA LEU A 262 17.96 -2.84 4.07
C LEU A 262 17.60 -1.39 4.39
N GLN A 263 17.79 -0.48 3.45
CA GLN A 263 17.38 0.92 3.62
C GLN A 263 15.86 1.09 3.66
N ALA A 264 15.12 0.30 2.87
CA ALA A 264 13.66 0.33 2.88
C ALA A 264 13.09 -0.09 4.24
N ILE A 265 13.58 -1.18 4.83
CA ILE A 265 13.07 -1.66 6.12
C ILE A 265 13.41 -0.71 7.29
N GLU A 266 14.54 0.00 7.19
CA GLU A 266 14.96 1.05 8.13
C GLU A 266 14.07 2.30 8.02
N ASN A 267 13.88 2.81 6.80
CA ASN A 267 13.07 4.02 6.54
C ASN A 267 11.58 3.81 6.84
N PHE A 268 11.03 2.63 6.50
CA PHE A 268 9.62 2.31 6.71
C PHE A 268 9.37 1.64 8.07
N SER A 269 9.87 2.23 9.15
CA SER A 269 9.78 1.70 10.53
C SER A 269 8.45 2.02 11.25
N GLU A 270 7.58 2.84 10.67
CA GLU A 270 6.29 3.21 11.26
C GLU A 270 5.26 2.07 11.28
N LEU A 271 4.34 2.11 12.25
CA LEU A 271 3.22 1.18 12.35
C LEU A 271 2.26 1.38 11.17
N GLY A 272 1.92 0.31 10.46
CA GLY A 272 1.09 0.38 9.25
C GLY A 272 1.90 0.46 7.94
N SER A 273 3.23 0.46 8.01
CA SER A 273 4.09 0.49 6.82
C SER A 273 4.12 -0.79 5.97
N GLY A 274 3.36 -1.82 6.34
CA GLY A 274 3.33 -3.11 5.64
C GLY A 274 2.97 -3.00 4.16
N ILE A 275 2.11 -2.06 3.78
CA ILE A 275 1.78 -1.77 2.37
C ILE A 275 2.98 -1.15 1.66
N HIS A 276 3.60 -0.12 2.23
CA HIS A 276 4.77 0.55 1.65
C HIS A 276 5.95 -0.41 1.47
N ILE A 277 6.14 -1.31 2.43
CA ILE A 277 7.17 -2.35 2.37
C ILE A 277 6.84 -3.37 1.26
N ALA A 278 5.58 -3.77 1.12
CA ALA A 278 5.17 -4.66 0.03
C ALA A 278 5.29 -3.99 -1.36
N MET A 279 4.99 -2.68 -1.45
CA MET A 279 5.21 -1.87 -2.65
C MET A 279 6.69 -1.80 -3.01
N GLN A 280 7.56 -1.59 -2.03
CA GLN A 280 9.00 -1.57 -2.24
C GLN A 280 9.56 -2.96 -2.60
N ASP A 281 9.00 -4.05 -2.05
CA ASP A 281 9.37 -5.42 -2.43
C ASP A 281 8.93 -5.72 -3.88
N LEU A 282 7.79 -5.20 -4.32
CA LEU A 282 7.33 -5.29 -5.72
C LEU A 282 8.26 -4.51 -6.66
N ASP A 283 8.65 -3.29 -6.30
CA ASP A 283 9.57 -2.45 -7.08
C ASP A 283 10.96 -3.10 -7.20
N ILE A 284 11.53 -3.55 -6.07
CA ILE A 284 12.87 -4.17 -6.04
C ILE A 284 12.91 -5.50 -6.81
N ARG A 285 11.86 -6.32 -6.73
CA ARG A 285 11.81 -7.60 -7.47
C ARG A 285 11.40 -7.44 -8.93
N GLY A 286 10.80 -6.31 -9.29
CA GLY A 286 10.04 -6.12 -10.53
C GLY A 286 8.71 -6.90 -10.50
N ALA A 287 7.64 -6.32 -11.05
CA ALA A 287 6.41 -7.07 -11.24
C ALA A 287 6.64 -8.11 -12.36
N GLY A 288 6.97 -9.34 -11.97
CA GLY A 288 7.20 -10.41 -12.93
C GLY A 288 6.03 -10.62 -13.89
N ASN A 289 6.39 -10.94 -15.14
CA ASN A 289 5.56 -11.17 -16.33
C ASN A 289 4.11 -11.61 -16.04
N LEU A 290 3.16 -10.74 -16.43
CA LEU A 290 1.73 -11.03 -16.45
C LEU A 290 1.17 -11.17 -17.89
N LEU A 291 1.86 -10.66 -18.93
CA LEU A 291 1.32 -10.60 -20.29
C LEU A 291 2.29 -11.02 -21.44
N GLY A 292 3.52 -11.45 -21.16
CA GLY A 292 4.46 -11.86 -22.23
C GLY A 292 5.91 -11.98 -21.76
N ALA A 293 6.79 -12.47 -22.63
CA ALA A 293 8.12 -12.96 -22.28
C ALA A 293 9.14 -11.91 -21.79
N GLU A 294 8.96 -10.60 -22.02
CA GLU A 294 10.01 -9.60 -21.75
C GLU A 294 9.45 -8.25 -21.28
N GLN A 295 9.05 -8.08 -20.01
CA GLN A 295 8.73 -6.74 -19.46
C GLN A 295 9.07 -6.57 -17.95
N SER A 296 10.07 -7.27 -17.43
CA SER A 296 10.49 -7.11 -16.02
C SER A 296 11.11 -5.74 -15.70
N GLY A 297 11.52 -4.95 -16.70
CA GLY A 297 12.17 -3.63 -16.51
C GLY A 297 11.25 -2.41 -16.61
N PHE A 298 10.01 -2.55 -17.09
CA PHE A 298 9.19 -1.39 -17.50
C PHE A 298 8.60 -0.58 -16.33
N ILE A 299 8.38 -1.23 -15.17
CA ILE A 299 7.80 -0.58 -13.98
C ILE A 299 8.85 0.19 -13.19
N ALA A 300 10.09 -0.29 -13.15
CA ALA A 300 11.20 0.37 -12.46
C ALA A 300 11.56 1.73 -13.10
N ASP A 301 11.37 1.87 -14.41
CA ASP A 301 11.69 3.10 -15.15
C ASP A 301 10.55 4.14 -15.16
N LEU A 302 9.27 3.71 -15.15
CA LEU A 302 8.11 4.63 -15.19
C LEU A 302 7.70 5.17 -13.80
N GLY A 303 8.08 4.47 -12.74
CA GLY A 303 7.52 4.67 -11.41
C GLY A 303 6.08 4.14 -11.30
N TYR A 304 5.77 3.62 -10.11
CA TYR A 304 4.51 2.93 -9.85
C TYR A 304 3.27 3.82 -10.00
N GLU A 305 3.32 5.09 -9.56
CA GLU A 305 2.21 6.05 -9.71
C GLU A 305 1.79 6.20 -11.18
N THR A 306 2.76 6.34 -12.08
CA THR A 306 2.52 6.48 -13.52
C THR A 306 1.96 5.19 -14.13
N TYR A 307 2.50 4.04 -13.73
CA TYR A 307 1.99 2.73 -14.17
C TYR A 307 0.53 2.53 -13.75
N GLN A 308 0.18 2.89 -12.52
CA GLN A 308 -1.19 2.79 -12.02
C GLN A 308 -2.16 3.68 -12.80
N LYS A 309 -1.74 4.90 -13.15
CA LYS A 309 -2.52 5.83 -13.95
C LYS A 309 -2.77 5.30 -15.37
N ILE A 310 -1.72 4.87 -16.07
CA ILE A 310 -1.83 4.30 -17.43
C ILE A 310 -2.72 3.04 -17.43
N LEU A 311 -2.57 2.20 -16.42
CA LEU A 311 -3.36 0.98 -16.30
C LEU A 311 -4.84 1.29 -16.00
N ALA A 312 -5.11 2.26 -15.11
CA ALA A 312 -6.47 2.70 -14.81
C ALA A 312 -7.14 3.31 -16.05
N GLU A 313 -6.41 4.12 -16.82
CA GLU A 313 -6.86 4.68 -18.10
C GLU A 313 -7.17 3.56 -19.11
N ALA A 314 -6.25 2.61 -19.31
CA ALA A 314 -6.44 1.48 -20.23
C ALA A 314 -7.61 0.56 -19.83
N VAL A 315 -7.82 0.32 -18.53
CA VAL A 315 -8.95 -0.48 -18.03
C VAL A 315 -10.27 0.28 -18.20
N GLN A 316 -10.28 1.61 -17.99
CA GLN A 316 -11.46 2.42 -18.29
C GLN A 316 -11.77 2.44 -19.78
N GLU A 317 -10.76 2.51 -20.63
CA GLU A 317 -10.90 2.48 -22.09
C GLU A 317 -11.46 1.14 -22.57
N LEU A 318 -10.91 0.01 -22.09
CA LEU A 318 -11.45 -1.33 -22.36
C LEU A 318 -12.88 -1.52 -21.84
N ARG A 319 -13.20 -1.01 -20.65
CA ARG A 319 -14.58 -1.03 -20.11
C ARG A 319 -15.53 -0.19 -20.97
N LYS A 320 -15.06 0.94 -21.53
CA LYS A 320 -15.84 1.78 -22.44
C LYS A 320 -16.05 1.08 -23.79
N GLU A 321 -15.05 0.36 -24.32
CA GLU A 321 -15.14 -0.33 -25.62
C GLU A 321 -15.98 -1.62 -25.57
N GLU A 322 -15.75 -2.53 -24.60
CA GLU A 322 -16.43 -3.84 -24.55
C GLU A 322 -17.87 -3.79 -24.00
N PHE A 323 -18.23 -2.78 -23.22
CA PHE A 323 -19.57 -2.63 -22.62
C PHE A 323 -20.34 -1.41 -23.14
N THR A 324 -20.05 -0.97 -24.36
CA THR A 324 -20.72 0.18 -25.01
C THR A 324 -22.26 0.07 -24.96
N GLU A 325 -22.82 -1.14 -25.10
CA GLU A 325 -24.28 -1.36 -25.08
C GLU A 325 -24.90 -1.35 -23.67
N LEU A 326 -24.18 -1.81 -22.64
CA LEU A 326 -24.69 -1.83 -21.25
C LEU A 326 -24.68 -0.44 -20.60
N TYR A 327 -23.79 0.46 -21.05
CA TYR A 327 -23.67 1.81 -20.53
C TYR A 327 -24.38 2.87 -21.39
N ARG A 328 -25.07 2.49 -22.48
CA ARG A 328 -25.95 3.43 -23.21
C ARG A 328 -27.05 3.99 -22.31
N GLU A 329 -27.68 3.14 -21.49
CA GLU A 329 -28.69 3.58 -20.51
C GLU A 329 -28.07 4.45 -19.40
N GLN A 330 -26.83 4.18 -18.97
CA GLN A 330 -26.14 5.04 -18.00
C GLN A 330 -25.58 6.34 -18.61
N GLN A 331 -25.29 6.37 -19.90
CA GLN A 331 -24.95 7.58 -20.64
C GLN A 331 -26.19 8.44 -20.89
N GLU A 332 -27.37 7.86 -21.08
CA GLU A 332 -28.65 8.59 -21.09
C GLU A 332 -28.97 9.15 -19.69
N LEU A 333 -28.73 8.39 -18.61
CA LEU A 333 -28.88 8.87 -17.21
C LEU A 333 -27.80 9.88 -16.80
N LYS A 334 -26.59 9.82 -17.37
CA LYS A 334 -25.55 10.87 -17.23
C LYS A 334 -25.84 12.07 -18.13
N ALA A 335 -26.52 11.91 -19.26
CA ALA A 335 -27.00 13.03 -20.06
C ALA A 335 -28.13 13.79 -19.36
N GLU A 336 -28.87 13.15 -18.45
CA GLU A 336 -29.84 13.80 -17.55
C GLU A 336 -29.20 14.54 -16.37
N ARG A 337 -27.96 14.20 -15.98
CA ARG A 337 -27.15 14.98 -15.04
C ARG A 337 -26.26 15.91 -15.86
N GLU A 338 -26.64 17.17 -16.00
CA GLU A 338 -25.93 18.23 -16.76
C GLU A 338 -24.49 18.53 -16.25
N GLU A 339 -23.65 17.55 -15.98
CA GLU A 339 -22.38 17.71 -15.29
C GLU A 339 -21.28 16.89 -16.01
N ASP A 340 -20.33 17.64 -16.56
CA ASP A 340 -19.03 17.24 -17.13
C ASP A 340 -19.01 16.57 -18.52
N PHE A 341 -18.94 17.40 -19.57
CA PHE A 341 -18.69 16.97 -20.96
C PHE A 341 -17.21 16.69 -21.29
N VAL A 342 -16.30 17.01 -20.38
CA VAL A 342 -14.85 16.92 -20.55
C VAL A 342 -14.24 16.34 -19.28
N ASP A 343 -13.29 15.41 -19.41
CA ASP A 343 -12.64 14.76 -18.25
C ASP A 343 -11.60 15.67 -17.56
N ASP A 344 -10.85 16.50 -18.31
CA ASP A 344 -9.84 17.42 -17.78
C ASP A 344 -9.72 18.71 -18.60
N VAL A 345 -9.34 19.82 -17.96
CA VAL A 345 -9.19 21.14 -18.59
C VAL A 345 -7.76 21.63 -18.45
N THR A 346 -7.07 21.80 -19.57
CA THR A 346 -5.71 22.36 -19.58
C THR A 346 -5.73 23.88 -19.53
N VAL A 347 -5.05 24.48 -18.54
CA VAL A 347 -4.90 25.94 -18.44
C VAL A 347 -3.46 26.34 -18.76
N GLU A 348 -3.26 27.15 -19.80
CA GLU A 348 -1.97 27.79 -20.09
C GLU A 348 -2.05 29.28 -19.85
N SER A 349 -1.07 29.84 -19.14
CA SER A 349 -1.01 31.27 -18.89
C SER A 349 0.40 31.83 -18.97
N ASP A 350 0.52 33.12 -19.32
CA ASP A 350 1.75 33.93 -19.16
C ASP A 350 1.81 34.67 -17.81
N LEU A 351 0.83 34.47 -16.93
CA LEU A 351 0.81 35.01 -15.57
C LEU A 351 1.77 34.24 -14.64
N GLU A 352 2.30 34.93 -13.64
CA GLU A 352 3.13 34.32 -12.59
C GLU A 352 2.24 33.54 -11.61
N LEU A 353 2.06 32.24 -11.88
CA LEU A 353 1.18 31.35 -11.13
C LEU A 353 2.03 30.33 -10.36
N MET A 354 2.58 30.75 -9.22
CA MET A 354 3.43 29.90 -8.39
C MET A 354 3.41 30.32 -6.93
N PHE A 355 3.80 29.40 -6.04
CA PHE A 355 4.21 29.76 -4.69
C PHE A 355 5.67 30.26 -4.71
N PRO A 356 5.94 31.50 -4.28
CA PRO A 356 7.30 32.03 -4.21
C PRO A 356 8.16 31.21 -3.25
N VAL A 357 9.45 31.08 -3.56
CA VAL A 357 10.44 30.44 -2.67
C VAL A 357 10.51 31.14 -1.31
N ALA A 358 10.29 32.46 -1.28
CA ALA A 358 10.21 33.24 -0.06
C ALA A 358 8.99 32.91 0.82
N TYR A 359 7.93 32.32 0.26
CA TYR A 359 6.72 31.96 0.98
C TYR A 359 6.77 30.51 1.48
N ILE A 360 7.19 29.58 0.61
CA ILE A 360 7.41 28.16 0.99
C ILE A 360 8.87 27.82 0.65
N PRO A 361 9.83 27.90 1.59
CA PRO A 361 11.25 27.67 1.31
C PRO A 361 11.59 26.21 0.99
N ASN A 362 10.90 25.24 1.61
CA ASN A 362 11.15 23.82 1.42
C ASN A 362 10.55 23.32 0.09
N ASP A 363 11.39 22.79 -0.80
CA ASP A 363 10.97 22.32 -2.12
C ASP A 363 10.04 21.09 -2.06
N ALA A 364 10.29 20.15 -1.15
CA ALA A 364 9.45 18.94 -1.01
C ALA A 364 8.04 19.31 -0.55
N GLU A 365 7.95 20.26 0.37
CA GLU A 365 6.69 20.81 0.87
C GLU A 365 5.94 21.59 -0.21
N ARG A 366 6.64 22.40 -0.99
CA ARG A 366 6.06 23.14 -2.11
C ARG A 366 5.47 22.20 -3.17
N VAL A 367 6.18 21.12 -3.50
CA VAL A 367 5.69 20.08 -4.42
C VAL A 367 4.46 19.37 -3.85
N ALA A 368 4.45 19.07 -2.55
CA ALA A 368 3.27 18.48 -1.90
C ALA A 368 2.05 19.42 -1.99
N MET A 369 2.22 20.72 -1.77
CA MET A 369 1.13 21.71 -1.90
C MET A 369 0.61 21.79 -3.35
N TYR A 370 1.47 21.68 -4.36
CA TYR A 370 1.03 21.64 -5.76
C TYR A 370 0.25 20.37 -6.10
N ARG A 371 0.70 19.21 -5.62
CA ARG A 371 -0.02 17.94 -5.78
C ARG A 371 -1.38 17.97 -5.08
N GLU A 372 -1.44 18.57 -3.90
CA GLU A 372 -2.69 18.71 -3.16
C GLU A 372 -3.68 19.58 -3.93
N LEU A 373 -3.23 20.75 -4.44
CA LEU A 373 -4.07 21.64 -5.27
C LEU A 373 -4.62 20.98 -6.52
N ASP A 374 -3.83 20.16 -7.21
CA ASP A 374 -4.24 19.53 -8.47
C ASP A 374 -5.35 18.47 -8.29
N ASN A 375 -5.45 17.87 -7.09
CA ASN A 375 -6.45 16.85 -6.75
C ASN A 375 -7.71 17.42 -6.08
N MET A 376 -7.87 18.74 -5.98
CA MET A 376 -9.05 19.35 -5.35
C MET A 376 -10.22 19.44 -6.32
N GLU A 377 -11.39 18.98 -5.88
CA GLU A 377 -12.61 18.94 -6.68
C GLU A 377 -13.71 19.86 -6.11
N SER A 378 -13.65 20.21 -4.82
CA SER A 378 -14.68 21.00 -4.13
C SER A 378 -14.22 22.40 -3.72
N GLU A 379 -15.13 23.37 -3.70
CA GLU A 379 -14.89 24.71 -3.15
C GLU A 379 -14.53 24.67 -1.66
N THR A 380 -15.11 23.74 -0.90
CA THR A 380 -14.80 23.57 0.53
C THR A 380 -13.35 23.16 0.75
N GLN A 381 -12.83 22.26 -0.08
CA GLN A 381 -11.42 21.83 -0.03
C GLN A 381 -10.47 22.99 -0.32
N ILE A 382 -10.81 23.84 -1.29
CA ILE A 382 -10.03 25.04 -1.64
C ILE A 382 -10.00 26.02 -0.46
N MET A 383 -11.14 26.23 0.22
CA MET A 383 -11.23 27.09 1.40
C MET A 383 -10.37 26.54 2.55
N ASP A 384 -10.52 25.26 2.88
CA ASP A 384 -9.76 24.61 3.96
C ASP A 384 -8.25 24.61 3.67
N PHE A 385 -7.86 24.41 2.41
CA PHE A 385 -6.48 24.51 1.98
C PHE A 385 -5.92 25.93 2.12
N THR A 386 -6.69 26.93 1.70
CA THR A 386 -6.31 28.34 1.81
C THR A 386 -6.11 28.73 3.27
N GLN A 387 -7.02 28.31 4.16
CA GLN A 387 -6.91 28.58 5.60
C GLN A 387 -5.67 27.90 6.21
N ARG A 388 -5.38 26.64 5.85
CA ARG A 388 -4.17 25.94 6.31
C ARG A 388 -2.88 26.59 5.80
N LEU A 389 -2.87 27.09 4.57
CA LEU A 389 -1.72 27.82 4.05
C LEU A 389 -1.51 29.12 4.83
N GLU A 390 -2.57 29.84 5.14
CA GLU A 390 -2.49 31.09 5.92
C GLU A 390 -2.04 30.86 7.36
N ASP A 391 -2.52 29.79 8.01
CA ASP A 391 -2.12 29.41 9.36
C ASP A 391 -0.63 29.01 9.45
N ARG A 392 -0.13 28.27 8.44
CA ARG A 392 1.24 27.75 8.44
C ARG A 392 2.29 28.74 7.94
N PHE A 393 1.98 29.51 6.89
CA PHE A 393 2.95 30.34 6.16
C PHE A 393 2.60 31.83 6.20
N GLY A 394 1.47 32.22 6.81
CA GLY A 394 1.02 33.60 6.89
C GLY A 394 0.34 34.07 5.61
N LYS A 395 0.41 35.37 5.32
CA LYS A 395 -0.37 35.97 4.23
C LYS A 395 0.06 35.44 2.85
N ILE A 396 -0.87 34.83 2.13
CA ILE A 396 -0.61 34.28 0.78
C ILE A 396 -0.24 35.42 -0.21
N PRO A 397 0.88 35.31 -0.95
CA PRO A 397 1.27 36.26 -2.00
C PRO A 397 0.28 36.31 -3.16
N ALA A 398 0.26 37.41 -3.91
CA ALA A 398 -0.68 37.59 -5.04
C ALA A 398 -0.59 36.44 -6.07
N GLN A 399 0.63 36.03 -6.43
CA GLN A 399 0.90 34.91 -7.35
C GLN A 399 0.31 33.58 -6.84
N GLY A 400 0.41 33.31 -5.53
CA GLY A 400 -0.16 32.13 -4.89
C GLY A 400 -1.69 32.16 -4.86
N LYS A 401 -2.30 33.34 -4.67
CA LYS A 401 -3.76 33.50 -4.74
C LYS A 401 -4.29 33.23 -6.15
N GLU A 402 -3.60 33.72 -7.18
CA GLU A 402 -3.96 33.46 -8.57
C GLU A 402 -3.79 31.96 -8.92
N LEU A 403 -2.76 31.29 -8.40
CA LEU A 403 -2.60 29.85 -8.57
C LEU A 403 -3.76 29.05 -7.97
N ILE A 404 -4.16 29.34 -6.74
CA ILE A 404 -5.29 28.66 -6.06
C ILE A 404 -6.58 28.85 -6.88
N ARG A 405 -6.78 30.04 -7.46
CA ARG A 405 -7.92 30.36 -8.33
C ARG A 405 -7.99 29.47 -9.59
N ILE A 406 -6.88 28.93 -10.10
CA ILE A 406 -6.89 28.05 -11.28
C ILE A 406 -7.77 26.82 -11.05
N VAL A 407 -7.74 26.23 -9.86
CA VAL A 407 -8.53 25.04 -9.54
C VAL A 407 -10.02 25.34 -9.74
N ARG A 408 -10.48 26.49 -9.24
CA ARG A 408 -11.85 26.97 -9.43
C ARG A 408 -12.16 27.27 -10.89
N LEU A 409 -11.24 27.88 -11.62
CA LEU A 409 -11.39 28.14 -13.05
C LEU A 409 -11.56 26.83 -13.83
N ARG A 410 -10.74 25.82 -13.54
CA ARG A 410 -10.79 24.49 -14.16
C ARG A 410 -12.15 23.83 -13.96
N ARG A 411 -12.67 23.86 -12.73
CA ARG A 411 -13.98 23.29 -12.38
C ARG A 411 -15.12 23.95 -13.14
N LEU A 412 -15.16 25.28 -13.15
CA LEU A 412 -16.19 26.01 -13.88
C LEU A 412 -16.10 25.77 -15.39
N ALA A 413 -14.88 25.68 -15.92
CA ALA A 413 -14.65 25.40 -17.33
C ALA A 413 -15.10 24.00 -17.75
N LYS A 414 -14.91 23.01 -16.87
CA LYS A 414 -15.37 21.63 -17.06
C LYS A 414 -16.89 21.55 -17.23
N SER A 415 -17.64 22.27 -16.39
CA SER A 415 -19.10 22.37 -16.48
C SER A 415 -19.60 23.02 -17.78
N LEU A 416 -18.78 23.84 -18.42
CA LEU A 416 -19.06 24.47 -19.71
C LEU A 416 -18.49 23.69 -20.90
N GLY A 417 -17.95 22.48 -20.71
CA GLY A 417 -17.41 21.66 -21.80
C GLY A 417 -16.18 22.25 -22.49
N ILE A 418 -15.34 22.97 -21.74
CA ILE A 418 -14.12 23.61 -22.27
C ILE A 418 -12.93 22.65 -22.09
N GLU A 419 -12.23 22.29 -23.18
CA GLU A 419 -11.06 21.41 -23.13
C GLU A 419 -9.79 22.15 -22.69
N LYS A 420 -9.66 23.43 -23.07
CA LYS A 420 -8.44 24.20 -22.85
C LYS A 420 -8.71 25.69 -22.69
N ILE A 421 -7.97 26.33 -21.79
CA ILE A 421 -8.01 27.78 -21.55
C ILE A 421 -6.62 28.37 -21.76
N PHE A 422 -6.52 29.38 -22.63
CA PHE A 422 -5.31 30.22 -22.76
C PHE A 422 -5.55 31.60 -22.18
N LEU A 423 -4.78 31.98 -21.17
CA LEU A 423 -4.72 33.33 -20.60
C LEU A 423 -3.38 33.96 -20.98
N LYS A 424 -3.33 34.63 -22.15
CA LYS A 424 -2.09 35.24 -22.68
C LYS A 424 -2.35 36.67 -23.14
N THR A 425 -1.43 37.58 -22.87
CA THR A 425 -1.45 38.98 -23.37
C THR A 425 -2.75 39.74 -23.03
N GLY A 426 -3.36 39.46 -21.88
CA GLY A 426 -4.63 40.07 -21.47
C GLY A 426 -5.85 39.59 -22.25
N ARG A 427 -5.79 38.39 -22.85
CA ARG A 427 -6.88 37.74 -23.58
C ARG A 427 -7.08 36.34 -23.05
N MET A 428 -8.34 35.91 -22.99
CA MET A 428 -8.73 34.54 -22.68
C MET A 428 -9.20 33.85 -23.96
N THR A 429 -8.65 32.68 -24.29
CA THR A 429 -9.14 31.83 -25.37
C THR A 429 -9.63 30.51 -24.79
N LEU A 430 -10.90 30.20 -25.01
CA LEU A 430 -11.54 28.97 -24.59
C LEU A 430 -11.60 28.04 -25.81
N PHE A 431 -11.04 26.84 -25.71
CA PHE A 431 -11.14 25.82 -26.75
C PHE A 431 -12.28 24.86 -26.39
N LEU A 432 -13.20 24.69 -27.34
CA LEU A 432 -14.35 23.82 -27.20
C LEU A 432 -14.03 22.41 -27.70
N ILE A 433 -14.92 21.46 -27.40
CA ILE A 433 -14.79 20.05 -27.77
C ILE A 433 -14.53 19.89 -29.26
N SER A 434 -13.44 19.17 -29.59
CA SER A 434 -13.00 18.99 -30.98
C SER A 434 -13.92 18.07 -31.79
N ASP A 435 -14.70 17.22 -31.12
CA ASP A 435 -15.70 16.35 -31.75
C ASP A 435 -17.01 17.10 -32.02
N THR A 436 -17.30 17.34 -33.30
CA THR A 436 -18.48 18.06 -33.77
C THR A 436 -19.80 17.29 -33.58
N GLU A 437 -19.75 15.98 -33.37
CA GLU A 437 -20.93 15.13 -33.10
C GLU A 437 -21.25 15.03 -31.60
N SER A 438 -20.41 15.65 -30.74
CA SER A 438 -20.57 15.58 -29.29
C SER A 438 -21.93 16.11 -28.81
N PRO A 439 -22.58 15.44 -27.84
CA PRO A 439 -23.81 15.92 -27.19
C PRO A 439 -23.71 17.34 -26.63
N TYR A 440 -22.49 17.80 -26.33
CA TYR A 440 -22.21 19.16 -25.87
C TYR A 440 -22.81 20.25 -26.76
N TYR A 441 -22.74 20.11 -28.09
CA TYR A 441 -23.26 21.12 -29.02
C TYR A 441 -24.80 21.21 -29.03
N ARG A 442 -25.49 20.28 -28.37
CA ARG A 442 -26.95 20.28 -28.17
C ARG A 442 -27.34 20.56 -26.71
N SER A 443 -26.37 20.90 -25.86
CA SER A 443 -26.57 21.09 -24.42
C SER A 443 -26.92 22.53 -24.05
N THR A 444 -27.56 22.68 -22.88
CA THR A 444 -27.86 23.97 -22.25
C THR A 444 -26.59 24.78 -21.95
N ALA A 445 -25.46 24.11 -21.68
CA ALA A 445 -24.17 24.75 -21.45
C ALA A 445 -23.63 25.47 -22.71
N PHE A 446 -23.79 24.87 -23.90
CA PHE A 446 -23.41 25.51 -25.15
C PHE A 446 -24.35 26.67 -25.50
N ASP A 447 -25.65 26.54 -25.24
CA ASP A 447 -26.62 27.62 -25.45
C ASP A 447 -26.31 28.85 -24.57
N LYS A 448 -25.96 28.64 -23.30
CA LYS A 448 -25.52 29.71 -22.40
C LYS A 448 -24.28 30.43 -22.92
N LEU A 449 -23.28 29.67 -23.39
CA LEU A 449 -22.07 30.22 -23.98
C LEU A 449 -22.36 31.02 -25.27
N LEU A 450 -23.27 30.54 -26.12
CA LEU A 450 -23.68 31.24 -27.34
C LEU A 450 -24.42 32.56 -27.02
N ASN A 451 -25.33 32.54 -26.05
CA ASN A 451 -26.06 33.72 -25.57
C ASN A 451 -25.10 34.78 -25.00
N PHE A 452 -24.07 34.35 -24.26
CA PHE A 452 -23.04 35.26 -23.76
C PHE A 452 -22.25 35.94 -24.89
N ILE A 453 -21.88 35.19 -25.93
CA ILE A 453 -21.17 35.74 -27.10
C ILE A 453 -22.06 36.75 -27.85
N GLN A 454 -23.36 36.46 -27.99
CA GLN A 454 -24.32 37.35 -28.66
C GLN A 454 -24.58 38.65 -27.90
N THR A 455 -24.57 38.61 -26.56
CA THR A 455 -24.75 39.80 -25.71
C THR A 455 -23.49 40.67 -25.62
N HIS A 456 -22.30 40.10 -25.85
CA HIS A 456 -21.00 40.80 -25.77
C HIS A 456 -20.19 40.74 -27.09
N PRO A 457 -20.74 41.20 -28.24
CA PRO A 457 -20.12 41.02 -29.56
C PRO A 457 -18.85 41.86 -29.77
N ARG A 458 -18.60 42.88 -28.94
CA ARG A 458 -17.39 43.73 -29.03
C ARG A 458 -16.18 43.08 -28.36
N ASP A 459 -16.42 42.24 -27.36
CA ASP A 459 -15.38 41.68 -26.50
C ASP A 459 -15.14 40.19 -26.76
N CYS A 460 -16.10 39.51 -27.37
CA CYS A 460 -16.05 38.09 -27.72
C CYS A 460 -15.93 37.89 -29.24
N GLN A 461 -15.08 36.95 -29.65
CA GLN A 461 -14.96 36.50 -31.04
C GLN A 461 -14.92 34.97 -31.09
N LEU A 462 -15.92 34.37 -31.74
CA LEU A 462 -15.88 32.95 -32.08
C LEU A 462 -14.96 32.75 -33.30
N ARG A 463 -14.05 31.77 -33.21
CA ARG A 463 -13.17 31.34 -34.31
C ARG A 463 -13.32 29.86 -34.54
N GLU A 464 -13.44 29.49 -35.81
CA GLU A 464 -13.47 28.12 -36.28
C GLU A 464 -12.33 27.92 -37.27
N ALA A 465 -11.42 26.99 -36.97
CA ALA A 465 -10.29 26.63 -37.81
C ALA A 465 -10.25 25.11 -37.96
N GLY A 466 -10.80 24.61 -39.07
CA GLY A 466 -10.97 23.17 -39.29
C GLY A 466 -11.95 22.56 -38.28
N LYS A 467 -11.54 21.48 -37.60
CA LYS A 467 -12.34 20.81 -36.56
C LYS A 467 -12.25 21.47 -35.17
N LYS A 468 -11.48 22.56 -35.01
CA LYS A 468 -11.27 23.23 -33.72
C LYS A 468 -12.07 24.52 -33.63
N ARG A 469 -12.93 24.61 -32.60
CA ARG A 469 -13.70 25.81 -32.26
C ARG A 469 -13.09 26.47 -31.02
N SER A 470 -12.98 27.79 -31.07
CA SER A 470 -12.45 28.56 -29.94
C SER A 470 -13.17 29.89 -29.79
N VAL A 471 -13.33 30.33 -28.55
CA VAL A 471 -13.90 31.63 -28.19
C VAL A 471 -12.80 32.50 -27.62
N ILE A 472 -12.54 33.65 -28.25
CA ILE A 472 -11.57 34.63 -27.76
C ILE A 472 -12.33 35.74 -27.06
N ILE A 473 -11.93 36.02 -25.83
CA ILE A 473 -12.48 37.06 -24.97
C ILE A 473 -11.37 38.05 -24.63
N ARG A 474 -11.62 39.34 -24.88
CA ARG A 474 -10.64 40.42 -24.68
C ARG A 474 -10.67 40.95 -23.25
N ASN A 475 -9.58 41.60 -22.85
CA ASN A 475 -9.45 42.33 -21.58
C ASN A 475 -9.51 41.45 -20.30
N VAL A 476 -9.02 40.21 -20.39
CA VAL A 476 -8.91 39.29 -19.25
C VAL A 476 -7.46 39.28 -18.76
N LYS A 477 -7.16 40.04 -17.70
CA LYS A 477 -5.80 40.26 -17.20
C LYS A 477 -5.41 39.41 -15.99
N THR A 478 -6.37 38.80 -15.30
CA THR A 478 -6.16 37.97 -14.11
C THR A 478 -7.04 36.71 -14.16
N VAL A 479 -6.67 35.69 -13.39
CA VAL A 479 -7.48 34.47 -13.22
C VAL A 479 -8.80 34.80 -12.54
N GLU A 480 -8.82 35.78 -11.63
CA GLU A 480 -10.06 36.29 -11.03
C GLU A 480 -11.03 36.87 -12.06
N ALA A 481 -10.53 37.68 -12.99
CA ALA A 481 -11.36 38.21 -14.08
C ALA A 481 -11.86 37.08 -14.99
N ALA A 482 -11.03 36.05 -15.23
CA ALA A 482 -11.43 34.87 -15.99
C ALA A 482 -12.57 34.10 -15.30
N ILE A 483 -12.46 33.88 -13.98
CA ILE A 483 -13.51 33.22 -13.18
C ILE A 483 -14.80 34.02 -13.22
N ALA A 484 -14.74 35.33 -12.96
CA ALA A 484 -15.94 36.18 -12.96
C ALA A 484 -16.67 36.14 -14.30
N LEU A 485 -15.93 36.01 -15.40
CA LEU A 485 -16.48 35.92 -16.73
C LEU A 485 -17.06 34.54 -17.03
N ILE A 486 -16.40 33.46 -16.62
CA ILE A 486 -16.96 32.11 -16.74
C ILE A 486 -18.22 31.97 -15.87
N GLN A 487 -18.26 32.61 -14.71
CA GLN A 487 -19.43 32.63 -13.83
C GLN A 487 -20.60 33.42 -14.40
N SER A 488 -20.37 34.44 -15.23
CA SER A 488 -21.47 35.17 -15.90
C SER A 488 -22.02 34.43 -17.12
N ILE A 489 -21.31 33.40 -17.61
CA ILE A 489 -21.82 32.46 -18.61
C ILE A 489 -22.71 31.40 -17.97
N HIS A 490 -22.45 31.05 -16.71
CA HIS A 490 -23.22 30.04 -15.97
C HIS A 490 -24.57 30.58 -15.52
#